data_AF-A0A3C0I7L7-F1
#
_entry.id   AF-A0A3C0I7L7-F1
#
_cell.length_a   1.000
_cell.length_b   1.000
_cell.length_c   1.000
_cell.angle_alpha   90.00
_cell.angle_beta   90.00
_cell.angle_gamma   90.00
#
_symmetry.space_group_name_H-M   'P 1'
#
loop_
_entity.id
_entity.type
_entity.pdbx_description
1 polymer ?
#
loop_
_entity_poly.entity_id
_entity_poly.type
_entity_poly.pdbx_seq_one_letter_code
_entity_poly.pdbx_strand_id
1 'polypeptide(L)'
;MEKQKRVILWFRNDLRLLDNEVLHKALAHLKTQTVANLVPNSLIPVFCFDPRWFEETSLGFSKTGAYRAQFMCEAVANLRNNLRQIGSDLVIAFGKPEEVLTTMAEQWQVSWVFAAKEVGTEEIYVENQLEQALWKQKTTLELFWHHTLVHPDDLPFPINNLPNIFTEFRKEVEKNSPIRPFLPSPKQLPPLKGIDTGDLPTWQTLGLEEPTSDGRQVLAFKGGETAALARLEDYFWKNRHLSRYKETRDGLLGESYSSKFSAWLSMGCLSARYVYAKVKQYEQEIARNQSTYWLVLELLWRDYFRWVARKFGRLIFSLG
;
A
#
# COMPACT_ATOMS: atom_id res chain seq x y z
N MET A 1 14.75 32.02 1.47
CA MET A 1 13.37 32.05 0.92
C MET A 1 12.49 31.22 1.84
N GLU A 2 11.31 31.72 2.20
CA GLU A 2 10.33 30.95 2.96
C GLU A 2 9.76 29.85 2.06
N LYS A 3 9.85 28.59 2.50
CA LYS A 3 9.34 27.47 1.71
C LYS A 3 7.83 27.55 1.58
N GLN A 4 7.32 27.13 0.43
CA GLN A 4 5.87 27.08 0.25
C GLN A 4 5.29 25.95 1.10
N LYS A 5 4.05 26.13 1.56
CA LYS A 5 3.29 25.12 2.31
C LYS A 5 2.80 24.03 1.34
N ARG A 6 3.73 23.19 0.90
CA ARG A 6 3.49 22.09 -0.02
C ARG A 6 3.90 20.77 0.63
N VAL A 7 3.16 19.74 0.30
CA VAL A 7 3.38 18.36 0.74
C VAL A 7 3.61 17.50 -0.50
N ILE A 8 4.72 16.78 -0.54
CA ILE A 8 4.84 15.60 -1.42
C ILE A 8 4.18 14.43 -0.70
N LEU A 9 3.24 13.77 -1.37
CA LEU A 9 2.68 12.50 -0.91
C LEU A 9 3.38 11.36 -1.66
N TRP A 10 4.33 10.72 -1.00
CA TRP A 10 5.13 9.66 -1.57
C TRP A 10 4.43 8.30 -1.42
N PHE A 11 3.89 7.81 -2.54
CA PHE A 11 3.30 6.49 -2.65
C PHE A 11 4.35 5.40 -2.82
N ARG A 12 4.09 4.26 -2.20
CA ARG A 12 4.89 3.02 -2.20
C ARG A 12 3.96 1.82 -2.37
N ASN A 13 3.88 0.94 -1.37
CA ASN A 13 2.98 -0.21 -1.32
C ASN A 13 1.59 0.15 -0.76
N ASP A 14 1.07 1.32 -1.16
CA ASP A 14 -0.18 1.92 -0.72
C ASP A 14 -0.96 2.55 -1.87
N LEU A 15 -0.93 1.89 -3.05
CA LEU A 15 -1.44 2.38 -4.33
C LEU A 15 -2.98 2.41 -4.43
N ARG A 16 -3.63 3.16 -3.54
CA ARG A 16 -5.08 3.36 -3.48
C ARG A 16 -5.45 4.71 -2.88
N LEU A 17 -6.67 5.17 -3.16
CA LEU A 17 -7.25 6.35 -2.53
C LEU A 17 -8.14 5.99 -1.33
N LEU A 18 -8.83 4.86 -1.42
CA LEU A 18 -9.71 4.35 -0.38
C LEU A 18 -8.90 3.89 0.82
N ASP A 19 -9.31 4.33 2.00
CA ASP A 19 -8.65 3.97 3.25
C ASP A 19 -7.15 4.26 3.22
N ASN A 20 -6.79 5.43 2.68
CA ASN A 20 -5.42 5.92 2.64
C ASN A 20 -5.13 6.90 3.79
N GLU A 21 -4.54 6.40 4.87
CA GLU A 21 -4.29 7.19 6.08
C GLU A 21 -3.27 8.31 5.83
N VAL A 22 -2.23 8.04 5.04
CA VAL A 22 -1.21 9.03 4.67
C VAL A 22 -1.83 10.20 3.90
N LEU A 23 -2.69 9.88 2.92
CA LEU A 23 -3.44 10.88 2.14
C LEU A 23 -4.36 11.72 3.04
N HIS A 24 -5.10 11.10 3.96
CA HIS A 24 -5.96 11.82 4.90
C HIS A 24 -5.17 12.72 5.84
N LYS A 25 -4.01 12.27 6.34
CA LYS A 25 -3.10 13.08 7.17
C LYS A 25 -2.54 14.26 6.40
N ALA A 26 -2.13 14.06 5.14
CA ALA A 26 -1.64 15.14 4.28
C ALA A 26 -2.72 16.20 4.03
N LEU A 27 -3.95 15.77 3.73
CA LEU A 27 -5.08 16.68 3.53
C LEU A 27 -5.46 17.43 4.82
N ALA A 28 -5.46 16.75 5.97
CA ALA A 28 -5.71 17.40 7.25
C ALA A 28 -4.63 18.44 7.58
N HIS A 29 -3.36 18.12 7.31
CA HIS A 29 -2.23 19.02 7.52
C HIS A 29 -2.33 20.31 6.66
N LEU A 30 -2.78 20.18 5.41
CA LEU A 30 -2.99 21.33 4.52
C LEU A 30 -4.20 22.20 4.93
N LYS A 31 -5.26 21.58 5.48
CA LYS A 31 -6.47 22.28 5.94
C LYS A 31 -6.23 23.15 7.18
N THR A 32 -5.40 22.71 8.12
CA THR A 32 -5.14 23.45 9.36
C THR A 32 -4.28 24.69 9.13
N GLN A 33 -3.69 24.87 7.96
CA GLN A 33 -2.73 25.94 7.67
C GLN A 33 -3.15 26.92 6.56
N THR A 34 -4.26 26.67 5.86
CA THR A 34 -4.72 27.52 4.75
C THR A 34 -6.24 27.44 4.56
N VAL A 35 -6.90 28.60 4.64
CA VAL A 35 -8.32 28.79 4.29
C VAL A 35 -8.46 28.87 2.76
N ALA A 36 -8.23 27.76 2.03
CA ALA A 36 -8.61 27.60 0.63
C ALA A 36 -8.31 26.16 0.17
N ASN A 37 -9.35 25.33 0.04
CA ASN A 37 -9.27 23.87 -0.09
C ASN A 37 -8.58 23.31 -1.37
N LEU A 38 -8.02 24.12 -2.27
CA LEU A 38 -7.53 23.64 -3.58
C LEU A 38 -6.39 24.50 -4.14
N VAL A 39 -5.46 24.97 -3.30
CA VAL A 39 -4.28 25.69 -3.81
C VAL A 39 -3.50 24.76 -4.75
N PRO A 40 -3.31 25.11 -6.04
CA PRO A 40 -2.59 24.24 -6.97
C PRO A 40 -1.21 23.86 -6.44
N ASN A 41 -0.80 22.61 -6.67
CA ASN A 41 0.48 22.06 -6.24
C ASN A 41 0.74 22.07 -4.71
N SER A 42 -0.30 22.27 -3.87
CA SER A 42 -0.17 22.17 -2.40
C SER A 42 -0.01 20.72 -1.92
N LEU A 43 -0.57 19.77 -2.65
CA LEU A 43 -0.35 18.33 -2.49
C LEU A 43 0.16 17.77 -3.81
N ILE A 44 1.32 17.11 -3.79
CA ILE A 44 1.98 16.55 -4.98
C ILE A 44 2.14 15.04 -4.79
N PRO A 45 1.22 14.21 -5.31
CA PRO A 45 1.39 12.76 -5.37
C PRO A 45 2.60 12.36 -6.21
N VAL A 46 3.48 11.53 -5.65
CA VAL A 46 4.68 11.02 -6.33
C VAL A 46 4.81 9.52 -6.12
N PHE A 47 5.13 8.78 -7.18
CA PHE A 47 5.58 7.40 -7.12
C PHE A 47 6.96 7.26 -7.78
N CYS A 48 7.90 6.60 -7.11
CA CYS A 48 9.24 6.35 -7.62
C CYS A 48 9.41 4.86 -7.90
N PHE A 49 9.71 4.52 -9.16
CA PHE A 49 10.26 3.21 -9.51
C PHE A 49 11.73 3.19 -9.10
N ASP A 50 12.01 2.51 -8.00
CA ASP A 50 13.37 2.40 -7.47
C ASP A 50 14.16 1.38 -8.31
N PRO A 51 15.31 1.75 -8.92
CA PRO A 51 16.11 0.83 -9.73
C PRO A 51 16.55 -0.40 -8.92
N ARG A 52 16.72 -0.28 -7.59
CA ARG A 52 17.10 -1.40 -6.72
C ARG A 52 16.10 -2.55 -6.71
N TRP A 53 14.83 -2.28 -7.06
CA TRP A 53 13.81 -3.32 -7.14
C TRP A 53 13.98 -4.25 -8.34
N PHE A 54 14.77 -3.84 -9.33
CA PHE A 54 14.99 -4.54 -10.59
C PHE A 54 16.43 -5.09 -10.71
N GLU A 55 17.23 -4.94 -9.65
CA GLU A 55 18.54 -5.58 -9.51
C GLU A 55 18.41 -7.08 -9.19
N GLU A 56 19.53 -7.78 -9.09
CA GLU A 56 19.58 -9.17 -8.64
C GLU A 56 19.62 -9.26 -7.11
N THR A 57 18.99 -10.30 -6.57
CA THR A 57 19.15 -10.73 -5.17
C THR A 57 20.56 -11.27 -4.94
N SER A 58 20.96 -11.45 -3.68
CA SER A 58 22.24 -12.08 -3.32
C SER A 58 22.45 -13.49 -3.87
N LEU A 59 21.38 -14.16 -4.32
CA LEU A 59 21.40 -15.49 -4.94
C LEU A 59 21.35 -15.44 -6.49
N GLY A 60 21.43 -14.26 -7.09
CA GLY A 60 21.40 -14.07 -8.56
C GLY A 60 20.01 -14.14 -9.19
N PHE A 61 18.93 -14.20 -8.39
CA PHE A 61 17.57 -14.09 -8.93
C PHE A 61 17.17 -12.63 -9.12
N SER A 62 16.40 -12.32 -10.17
CA SER A 62 15.78 -10.99 -10.32
C SER A 62 14.96 -10.64 -9.06
N LYS A 63 15.26 -9.48 -8.46
CA LYS A 63 14.56 -8.99 -7.26
C LYS A 63 13.07 -8.82 -7.56
N THR A 64 12.72 -8.31 -8.75
CA THR A 64 11.35 -8.21 -9.26
C THR A 64 11.22 -8.77 -10.67
N GLY A 65 10.60 -9.94 -10.78
CA GLY A 65 10.27 -10.55 -12.07
C GLY A 65 9.14 -9.85 -12.84
N ALA A 66 9.06 -10.15 -14.14
CA ALA A 66 8.19 -9.52 -15.12
C ALA A 66 6.70 -9.46 -14.73
N TYR A 67 6.12 -10.55 -14.19
CA TYR A 67 4.71 -10.58 -13.78
C TYR A 67 4.38 -9.57 -12.68
N ARG A 68 5.26 -9.42 -11.69
CA ARG A 68 5.04 -8.44 -10.60
C ARG A 68 5.31 -7.02 -11.08
N ALA A 69 6.29 -6.83 -11.96
CA ALA A 69 6.54 -5.55 -12.61
C ALA A 69 5.34 -5.09 -13.45
N GLN A 70 4.70 -6.00 -14.21
CA GLN A 70 3.46 -5.72 -14.94
C GLN A 70 2.36 -5.22 -14.00
N PHE A 71 2.08 -6.01 -12.97
CA PHE A 71 1.05 -5.68 -11.99
C PHE A 71 1.33 -4.34 -11.28
N MET A 72 2.59 -4.04 -10.98
CA MET A 72 3.01 -2.76 -10.41
C MET A 72 2.74 -1.60 -11.38
N CYS A 73 3.15 -1.71 -12.64
CA CYS A 73 2.92 -0.68 -13.65
C CYS A 73 1.42 -0.41 -13.85
N GLU A 74 0.61 -1.47 -13.90
CA GLU A 74 -0.86 -1.36 -13.96
C GLU A 74 -1.46 -0.70 -12.72
N ALA A 75 -0.95 -1.03 -11.53
CA ALA A 75 -1.40 -0.43 -10.28
C ALA A 75 -1.08 1.07 -10.20
N VAL A 76 0.12 1.46 -10.62
CA VAL A 76 0.54 2.88 -10.68
C VAL A 76 -0.28 3.63 -11.73
N ALA A 77 -0.52 3.03 -12.90
CA ALA A 77 -1.39 3.58 -13.93
C ALA A 77 -2.83 3.81 -13.43
N ASN A 78 -3.37 2.84 -12.69
CA ASN A 78 -4.69 2.94 -12.09
C ASN A 78 -4.76 4.04 -11.02
N LEU A 79 -3.76 4.14 -10.13
CA LEU A 79 -3.69 5.21 -9.14
C LEU A 79 -3.65 6.59 -9.80
N ARG A 80 -2.81 6.77 -10.83
CA ARG A 80 -2.76 8.00 -11.64
C ARG A 80 -4.13 8.37 -12.20
N ASN A 81 -4.83 7.41 -12.79
CA ASN A 81 -6.17 7.62 -13.34
C ASN A 81 -7.19 7.99 -12.26
N ASN A 82 -7.17 7.33 -11.10
CA ASN A 82 -8.07 7.64 -9.98
C ASN A 82 -7.81 9.05 -9.43
N LEU A 83 -6.54 9.49 -9.34
CA LEU A 83 -6.16 10.84 -8.94
C LEU A 83 -6.65 11.90 -9.93
N ARG A 84 -6.53 11.64 -11.24
CA ARG A 84 -7.04 12.51 -12.31
C ARG A 84 -8.55 12.71 -12.24
N GLN A 85 -9.31 11.65 -11.94
CA GLN A 85 -10.77 11.72 -11.78
C GLN A 85 -11.21 12.67 -10.66
N ILE A 86 -10.37 12.89 -9.65
CA ILE A 86 -10.65 13.82 -8.53
C ILE A 86 -9.84 15.12 -8.61
N GLY A 87 -9.35 15.45 -9.80
CA GLY A 87 -8.78 16.76 -10.13
C GLY A 87 -7.29 16.95 -9.83
N SER A 88 -6.54 15.87 -9.57
CA SER A 88 -5.08 15.90 -9.37
C SER A 88 -4.36 15.06 -10.45
N ASP A 89 -3.13 14.63 -10.19
CA ASP A 89 -2.39 13.68 -11.03
C ASP A 89 -1.32 12.96 -10.18
N LEU A 90 -0.56 12.04 -10.78
CA LEU A 90 0.56 11.32 -10.16
C LEU A 90 1.85 11.59 -10.92
N VAL A 91 2.83 12.21 -10.26
CA VAL A 91 4.20 12.28 -10.77
C VAL A 91 4.81 10.88 -10.65
N ILE A 92 5.30 10.35 -11.76
CA ILE A 92 6.03 9.08 -11.83
C ILE A 92 7.47 9.41 -12.16
N ALA A 93 8.39 8.87 -11.36
CA ALA A 93 9.82 8.98 -11.58
C ALA A 93 10.47 7.60 -11.55
N PHE A 94 11.61 7.48 -12.23
CA PHE A 94 12.50 6.33 -12.15
C PHE A 94 13.82 6.78 -11.53
N GLY A 95 14.19 6.19 -10.39
CA GLY A 95 15.36 6.60 -9.62
C GLY A 95 15.20 6.31 -8.13
N LYS A 96 16.29 6.47 -7.38
CA LYS A 96 16.29 6.24 -5.94
C LYS A 96 15.44 7.32 -5.25
N PRO A 97 14.44 6.95 -4.41
CA PRO A 97 13.55 7.93 -3.78
C PRO A 97 14.29 9.01 -2.99
N GLU A 98 15.36 8.66 -2.28
CA GLU A 98 16.19 9.60 -1.50
C GLU A 98 16.93 10.63 -2.36
N GLU A 99 17.12 10.39 -3.65
CA GLU A 99 17.72 11.34 -4.59
C GLU A 99 16.61 12.15 -5.26
N VAL A 100 15.65 11.45 -5.87
CA VAL A 100 14.56 12.04 -6.67
C VAL A 100 13.68 12.95 -5.81
N LEU A 101 13.21 12.49 -4.66
CA LEU A 101 12.30 13.26 -3.81
C LEU A 101 13.00 14.47 -3.19
N THR A 102 14.29 14.37 -2.91
CA THR A 102 15.09 15.50 -2.41
C THR A 102 15.27 16.57 -3.49
N THR A 103 15.57 16.19 -4.74
CA THR A 103 15.61 17.15 -5.86
C THR A 103 14.25 17.80 -6.11
N MET A 104 13.17 17.01 -6.10
CA MET A 104 11.80 17.52 -6.25
C MET A 104 11.42 18.47 -5.10
N ALA A 105 11.80 18.14 -3.87
CA ALA A 105 11.48 18.96 -2.71
C ALA A 105 12.15 20.34 -2.79
N GLU A 106 13.39 20.40 -3.26
CA GLU A 106 14.10 21.66 -3.51
C GLU A 106 13.46 22.44 -4.67
N GLN A 107 13.28 21.80 -5.82
CA GLN A 107 12.73 22.43 -7.03
C GLN A 107 11.33 23.02 -6.78
N TRP A 108 10.49 22.29 -6.04
CA TRP A 108 9.11 22.70 -5.78
C TRP A 108 8.94 23.40 -4.43
N GLN A 109 10.02 23.69 -3.71
CA GLN A 109 10.00 24.40 -2.42
C GLN A 109 9.04 23.74 -1.42
N VAL A 110 9.12 22.42 -1.31
CA VAL A 110 8.27 21.57 -0.48
C VAL A 110 8.75 21.59 0.97
N SER A 111 7.79 21.70 1.88
CA SER A 111 8.06 21.73 3.33
C SER A 111 7.96 20.34 3.97
N TRP A 112 7.14 19.45 3.43
CA TRP A 112 6.96 18.10 3.96
C TRP A 112 6.90 17.01 2.88
N VAL A 113 7.45 15.85 3.19
CA VAL A 113 7.23 14.59 2.47
C VAL A 113 6.47 13.65 3.39
N PHE A 114 5.29 13.19 2.98
CA PHE A 114 4.45 12.28 3.75
C PHE A 114 4.46 10.91 3.07
N ALA A 115 4.67 9.84 3.83
CA ALA A 115 4.67 8.47 3.30
C ALA A 115 4.16 7.44 4.31
N ALA A 116 3.81 6.25 3.82
CA ALA A 116 3.54 5.10 4.68
C ALA A 116 4.84 4.58 5.31
N LYS A 117 4.79 4.30 6.62
CA LYS A 117 5.87 3.69 7.38
C LYS A 117 6.01 2.21 7.02
N GLU A 118 7.22 1.81 6.62
CA GLU A 118 7.54 0.41 6.38
C GLU A 118 8.33 -0.22 7.54
N VAL A 119 8.43 -1.55 7.48
CA VAL A 119 9.11 -2.36 8.52
C VAL A 119 10.27 -3.21 7.96
N GLY A 120 10.41 -3.27 6.64
CA GLY A 120 11.48 -4.03 5.99
C GLY A 120 12.82 -3.31 6.08
N THR A 121 13.92 -4.07 6.03
CA THR A 121 15.27 -3.52 6.25
C THR A 121 15.71 -2.60 5.11
N GLU A 122 15.44 -2.98 3.86
CA GLU A 122 15.73 -2.15 2.69
C GLU A 122 14.87 -0.88 2.68
N GLU A 123 13.59 -1.03 3.03
CA GLU A 123 12.65 0.08 3.12
C GLU A 123 13.04 1.11 4.18
N ILE A 124 13.44 0.66 5.37
CA ILE A 124 13.90 1.53 6.46
C ILE A 124 15.21 2.22 6.08
N TYR A 125 16.10 1.54 5.34
CA TYR A 125 17.32 2.18 4.82
C TYR A 125 16.97 3.38 3.92
N VAL A 126 16.04 3.20 2.97
CA VAL A 126 15.59 4.29 2.09
C VAL A 126 14.97 5.44 2.89
N GLU A 127 14.11 5.13 3.87
CA GLU A 127 13.50 6.13 4.75
C GLU A 127 14.57 6.98 5.47
N ASN A 128 15.59 6.33 6.05
CA ASN A 128 16.66 7.03 6.76
C ASN A 128 17.52 7.88 5.83
N GLN A 129 17.84 7.38 4.63
CA GLN A 129 18.61 8.14 3.64
C GLN A 129 17.85 9.38 3.17
N LEU A 130 16.54 9.22 2.92
CA LEU A 130 15.67 10.33 2.54
C LEU A 130 15.54 11.36 3.67
N GLU A 131 15.35 10.92 4.91
CA GLU A 131 15.26 11.83 6.07
C GLU A 131 16.53 12.68 6.21
N GLN A 132 17.70 12.06 6.12
CA GLN A 132 18.99 12.77 6.19
C GLN A 132 19.17 13.77 5.03
N ALA A 133 18.75 13.41 3.83
CA ALA A 133 18.84 14.27 2.65
C ALA A 133 17.90 15.48 2.76
N LEU A 134 16.65 15.26 3.16
CA LEU A 134 15.65 16.31 3.35
C LEU A 134 15.98 17.25 4.51
N TRP A 135 16.58 16.74 5.59
CA TRP A 135 17.00 17.55 6.74
C TRP A 135 17.96 18.68 6.34
N LYS A 136 18.92 18.40 5.45
CA LYS A 136 19.88 19.40 4.93
C LYS A 136 19.20 20.57 4.23
N GLN A 137 18.03 20.32 3.64
CA GLN A 137 17.24 21.32 2.95
C GLN A 137 16.17 21.95 3.85
N LYS A 138 16.01 21.52 5.11
CA LYS A 138 14.90 21.92 6.01
C LYS A 138 13.53 21.46 5.48
N THR A 139 13.44 20.25 4.95
CA THR A 139 12.17 19.57 4.63
C THR A 139 11.98 18.43 5.63
N THR A 140 10.77 18.25 6.14
CA THR A 140 10.46 17.18 7.11
C THR A 140 9.90 15.94 6.40
N LEU A 141 10.41 14.76 6.73
CA LEU A 141 9.78 13.48 6.38
C LEU A 141 8.84 13.06 7.52
N GLU A 142 7.58 12.79 7.20
CA GLU A 142 6.59 12.26 8.15
C GLU A 142 6.13 10.88 7.69
N LEU A 143 6.28 9.88 8.56
CA LEU A 143 5.96 8.49 8.26
C LEU A 143 4.76 8.02 9.09
N PHE A 144 3.71 7.55 8.41
CA PHE A 144 2.46 7.15 9.07
C PHE A 144 2.22 5.65 8.95
N TRP A 145 1.74 5.03 10.02
CA TRP A 145 1.34 3.63 9.97
C TRP A 145 0.07 3.46 9.12
N HIS A 146 0.02 2.41 8.28
CA HIS A 146 -1.03 2.31 7.25
C HIS A 146 -1.45 0.88 6.83
N HIS A 147 -0.56 -0.11 6.88
CA HIS A 147 -0.79 -1.37 6.14
C HIS A 147 -1.61 -2.45 6.86
N THR A 148 -1.70 -2.44 8.19
CA THR A 148 -2.28 -3.56 8.96
C THR A 148 -3.77 -3.39 9.21
N LEU A 149 -4.45 -4.51 9.47
CA LEU A 149 -5.85 -4.54 9.89
C LEU A 149 -6.01 -3.90 11.28
N VAL A 150 -5.11 -4.25 12.20
CA VAL A 150 -5.08 -3.68 13.56
C VAL A 150 -4.02 -2.60 13.62
N HIS A 151 -4.38 -1.41 14.12
CA HIS A 151 -3.43 -0.30 14.24
C HIS A 151 -2.42 -0.57 15.38
N PRO A 152 -1.15 -0.16 15.28
CA PRO A 152 -0.14 -0.43 16.31
C PRO A 152 -0.51 0.13 17.68
N ASP A 153 -1.13 1.31 17.71
CA ASP A 153 -1.61 1.94 18.96
C ASP A 153 -2.77 1.18 19.63
N ASP A 154 -3.42 0.28 18.89
CA ASP A 154 -4.56 -0.51 19.39
C ASP A 154 -4.11 -1.94 19.77
N LEU A 155 -2.82 -2.27 19.67
CA LEU A 155 -2.30 -3.56 20.11
C LEU A 155 -2.29 -3.63 21.66
N PRO A 156 -2.63 -4.79 22.26
CA PRO A 156 -2.71 -4.92 23.71
C PRO A 156 -1.33 -5.14 24.37
N PHE A 157 -0.27 -5.06 23.58
CA PHE A 157 1.12 -5.23 24.00
C PHE A 157 2.04 -4.35 23.16
N PRO A 158 3.19 -3.93 23.70
CA PRO A 158 4.23 -3.33 22.88
C PRO A 158 4.80 -4.35 21.89
N ILE A 159 5.27 -3.89 20.73
CA ILE A 159 5.80 -4.76 19.66
C ILE A 159 6.93 -5.69 20.15
N ASN A 160 7.77 -5.22 21.07
CA ASN A 160 8.84 -6.05 21.64
C ASN A 160 8.30 -7.27 22.40
N ASN A 161 7.07 -7.20 22.90
CA ASN A 161 6.36 -8.28 23.61
C ASN A 161 5.38 -9.03 22.71
N LEU A 162 5.45 -8.86 21.39
CA LEU A 162 4.63 -9.64 20.45
C LEU A 162 4.78 -11.15 20.74
N PRO A 163 3.68 -11.90 20.90
CA PRO A 163 3.75 -13.34 21.12
C PRO A 163 4.47 -14.07 19.98
N ASN A 164 5.30 -15.06 20.32
CA ASN A 164 6.02 -15.86 19.33
C ASN A 164 5.14 -16.94 18.67
N ILE A 165 3.92 -17.14 19.19
CA ILE A 165 2.93 -18.08 18.66
C ILE A 165 1.72 -17.29 18.15
N PHE A 166 1.36 -17.49 16.87
CA PHE A 166 0.22 -16.80 16.25
C PHE A 166 -1.09 -16.96 17.03
N THR A 167 -1.37 -18.16 17.56
CA THR A 167 -2.61 -18.41 18.31
C THR A 167 -2.73 -17.51 19.54
N GLU A 168 -1.63 -17.20 20.21
CA GLU A 168 -1.58 -16.29 21.36
C GLU A 168 -1.81 -14.84 20.92
N PHE A 169 -1.08 -14.41 19.87
CA PHE A 169 -1.30 -13.10 19.23
C PHE A 169 -2.76 -12.88 18.85
N ARG A 170 -3.36 -13.84 18.13
CA ARG A 170 -4.75 -13.77 17.67
C ARG A 170 -5.71 -13.64 18.85
N LYS A 171 -5.56 -14.47 19.89
CA LYS A 171 -6.45 -14.44 21.07
C LYS A 171 -6.42 -13.08 21.77
N GLU A 172 -5.23 -12.50 21.96
CA GLU A 172 -5.09 -11.20 22.62
C GLU A 172 -5.68 -10.07 21.77
N VAL A 173 -5.38 -10.06 20.47
CA VAL A 173 -5.86 -9.02 19.53
C VAL A 173 -7.38 -9.09 19.35
N GLU A 174 -7.95 -10.28 19.12
CA GLU A 174 -9.41 -10.43 18.95
C GLU A 174 -10.20 -10.02 20.21
N LYS A 175 -9.60 -10.18 21.39
CA LYS A 175 -10.22 -9.84 22.67
C LYS A 175 -10.12 -8.34 22.98
N ASN A 176 -8.97 -7.73 22.71
CA ASN A 176 -8.61 -6.43 23.29
C ASN A 176 -8.42 -5.30 22.26
N SER A 177 -8.33 -5.61 20.96
CA SER A 177 -8.04 -4.62 19.92
C SER A 177 -9.25 -4.34 19.03
N PRO A 178 -9.74 -3.10 18.96
CA PRO A 178 -10.73 -2.72 17.96
C PRO A 178 -10.10 -2.67 16.56
N ILE A 179 -10.89 -3.03 15.54
CA ILE A 179 -10.55 -2.73 14.15
C ILE A 179 -11.15 -1.37 13.81
N ARG A 180 -10.29 -0.40 13.49
CA ARG A 180 -10.71 0.96 13.13
C ARG A 180 -11.58 0.96 11.86
N PRO A 181 -12.58 1.85 11.76
CA PRO A 181 -13.29 2.07 10.50
C PRO A 181 -12.32 2.48 9.39
N PHE A 182 -12.64 2.09 8.15
CA PHE A 182 -11.88 2.52 7.00
C PHE A 182 -12.18 3.99 6.66
N LEU A 183 -11.22 4.70 6.08
CA LEU A 183 -11.38 6.10 5.66
C LEU A 183 -11.94 6.18 4.23
N PRO A 184 -12.92 7.05 3.94
CA PRO A 184 -13.46 7.18 2.59
C PRO A 184 -12.45 7.81 1.63
N SER A 185 -12.53 7.52 0.34
CA SER A 185 -11.73 8.22 -0.67
C SER A 185 -12.09 9.71 -0.73
N PRO A 186 -11.11 10.62 -0.87
CA PRO A 186 -11.41 12.03 -1.08
C PRO A 186 -12.14 12.23 -2.42
N LYS A 187 -13.07 13.18 -2.46
CA LYS A 187 -13.83 13.51 -3.69
C LYS A 187 -13.11 14.49 -4.60
N GLN A 188 -12.16 15.24 -4.05
CA GLN A 188 -11.40 16.25 -4.77
C GLN A 188 -10.04 16.42 -4.10
N LEU A 189 -9.02 16.68 -4.90
CA LEU A 189 -7.67 17.01 -4.45
C LEU A 189 -7.19 18.32 -5.10
N PRO A 190 -6.18 18.97 -4.51
CA PRO A 190 -5.52 20.10 -5.15
C PRO A 190 -4.98 19.72 -6.55
N PRO A 191 -5.15 20.59 -7.56
CA PRO A 191 -4.72 20.27 -8.91
C PRO A 191 -3.20 20.37 -9.06
N LEU A 192 -2.63 19.46 -9.87
CA LEU A 192 -1.26 19.57 -10.35
C LEU A 192 -1.25 20.44 -11.62
N LYS A 193 -0.59 21.59 -11.57
CA LYS A 193 -0.51 22.55 -12.68
C LYS A 193 0.95 22.85 -13.01
N GLY A 194 1.30 22.67 -14.28
CA GLY A 194 2.65 22.99 -14.80
C GLY A 194 3.77 22.09 -14.25
N ILE A 195 3.41 20.93 -13.70
CA ILE A 195 4.36 19.90 -13.26
C ILE A 195 4.32 18.79 -14.31
N ASP A 196 5.48 18.43 -14.86
CA ASP A 196 5.60 17.24 -15.67
C ASP A 196 5.39 16.00 -14.78
N THR A 197 4.49 15.14 -15.21
CA THR A 197 4.10 13.95 -14.45
C THR A 197 4.92 12.73 -14.83
N GLY A 198 5.70 12.78 -15.90
CA GLY A 198 6.50 11.65 -16.38
C GLY A 198 5.68 10.47 -16.88
N ASP A 199 6.35 9.54 -17.54
CA ASP A 199 5.73 8.34 -18.10
C ASP A 199 5.97 7.11 -17.21
N LEU A 200 5.16 6.07 -17.44
CA LEU A 200 5.45 4.75 -16.88
C LEU A 200 6.76 4.22 -17.48
N PRO A 201 7.58 3.48 -16.70
CA PRO A 201 8.80 2.89 -17.22
C PRO A 201 8.47 1.86 -18.30
N THR A 202 9.37 1.72 -19.27
CA THR A 202 9.30 0.66 -20.28
C THR A 202 9.95 -0.61 -19.76
N TRP A 203 9.66 -1.76 -20.37
CA TRP A 203 10.35 -3.03 -20.08
C TRP A 203 11.87 -2.91 -20.18
N GLN A 204 12.36 -2.19 -21.19
CA GLN A 204 13.78 -1.89 -21.35
C GLN A 204 14.35 -1.08 -20.19
N THR A 205 13.62 -0.06 -19.72
CA THR A 205 14.00 0.74 -18.53
C THR A 205 14.10 -0.13 -17.27
N LEU A 206 13.20 -1.11 -17.14
CA LEU A 206 13.19 -2.04 -16.01
C LEU A 206 14.23 -3.17 -16.14
N GLY A 207 14.89 -3.32 -17.30
CA GLY A 207 15.78 -4.45 -17.56
C GLY A 207 15.05 -5.80 -17.59
N LEU A 208 13.78 -5.80 -17.99
CA LEU A 208 12.91 -6.97 -18.03
C LEU A 208 12.35 -7.20 -19.43
N GLU A 209 11.89 -8.42 -19.67
CA GLU A 209 11.08 -8.77 -20.83
C GLU A 209 9.60 -8.74 -20.48
N GLU A 210 8.75 -8.47 -21.47
CA GLU A 210 7.30 -8.52 -21.29
C GLU A 210 6.85 -9.95 -20.94
N PRO A 211 6.06 -10.14 -19.87
CA PRO A 211 5.62 -11.48 -19.50
C PRO A 211 4.62 -12.04 -20.51
N THR A 212 4.71 -13.34 -20.78
CA THR A 212 3.75 -14.04 -21.62
C THR A 212 2.55 -14.50 -20.79
N SER A 213 1.35 -14.45 -21.39
CA SER A 213 0.14 -14.93 -20.73
C SER A 213 -0.01 -16.43 -20.90
N ASP A 214 -0.38 -17.12 -19.82
CA ASP A 214 -0.71 -18.55 -19.82
C ASP A 214 -2.22 -18.72 -19.59
N GLY A 215 -2.90 -19.47 -20.47
CA GLY A 215 -4.33 -19.74 -20.37
C GLY A 215 -4.75 -20.51 -19.12
N ARG A 216 -3.80 -21.07 -18.35
CA ARG A 216 -4.04 -21.82 -17.10
C ARG A 216 -3.96 -20.96 -15.85
N GLN A 217 -3.67 -19.66 -15.98
CA GLN A 217 -3.60 -18.75 -14.85
C GLN A 217 -4.88 -18.78 -14.02
N VAL A 218 -4.75 -18.83 -12.69
CA VAL A 218 -5.91 -18.85 -11.77
C VAL A 218 -6.74 -17.57 -11.85
N LEU A 219 -6.17 -16.49 -12.36
CA LEU A 219 -6.82 -15.22 -12.61
C LEU A 219 -5.94 -14.44 -13.60
N ALA A 220 -6.54 -13.71 -14.53
CA ALA A 220 -5.84 -12.66 -15.27
C ALA A 220 -5.66 -11.45 -14.34
N PHE A 221 -4.63 -11.50 -13.49
CA PHE A 221 -4.35 -10.44 -12.53
C PHE A 221 -4.12 -9.11 -13.24
N LYS A 222 -4.87 -8.09 -12.81
CA LYS A 222 -4.72 -6.71 -13.24
C LYS A 222 -4.44 -5.83 -12.05
N GLY A 223 -3.36 -5.06 -12.09
CA GLY A 223 -2.98 -4.12 -11.06
C GLY A 223 -4.00 -3.00 -10.86
N GLY A 224 -4.06 -2.48 -9.62
CA GLY A 224 -4.81 -1.27 -9.29
C GLY A 224 -6.00 -1.47 -8.36
N GLU A 225 -6.36 -0.39 -7.68
CA GLU A 225 -7.49 -0.30 -6.76
C GLU A 225 -8.82 -0.68 -7.44
N THR A 226 -9.05 -0.21 -8.67
CA THR A 226 -10.31 -0.52 -9.39
C THR A 226 -10.48 -2.03 -9.61
N ALA A 227 -9.42 -2.72 -10.04
CA ALA A 227 -9.45 -4.17 -10.24
C ALA A 227 -9.57 -4.92 -8.91
N ALA A 228 -8.93 -4.41 -7.85
CA ALA A 228 -9.06 -4.97 -6.50
C ALA A 228 -10.50 -4.95 -6.00
N LEU A 229 -11.17 -3.80 -6.14
CA LEU A 229 -12.56 -3.62 -5.72
C LEU A 229 -13.52 -4.48 -6.55
N ALA A 230 -13.29 -4.57 -7.87
CA ALA A 230 -14.06 -5.46 -8.74
C ALA A 230 -13.91 -6.93 -8.34
N ARG A 231 -12.69 -7.38 -7.98
CA ARG A 231 -12.47 -8.75 -7.51
C ARG A 231 -13.13 -9.00 -6.15
N LEU A 232 -13.11 -8.04 -5.25
CA LEU A 232 -13.82 -8.14 -3.97
C LEU A 232 -15.33 -8.30 -4.17
N GLU A 233 -15.91 -7.46 -5.05
CA GLU A 233 -17.33 -7.51 -5.40
C GLU A 233 -17.72 -8.86 -6.04
N ASP A 234 -16.92 -9.31 -7.01
CA ASP A 234 -17.13 -10.60 -7.67
C ASP A 234 -17.06 -11.78 -6.68
N TYR A 235 -16.07 -11.76 -5.78
CA TYR A 235 -15.84 -12.85 -4.84
C TYR A 235 -16.89 -12.93 -3.72
N PHE A 236 -17.29 -11.81 -3.07
CA PHE A 236 -18.30 -11.91 -2.00
C PHE A 236 -19.73 -11.74 -2.52
N TRP A 237 -20.05 -10.81 -3.41
CA TRP A 237 -21.46 -10.48 -3.70
C TRP A 237 -22.00 -11.26 -4.89
N LYS A 238 -21.30 -11.19 -6.02
CA LYS A 238 -21.77 -11.81 -7.26
C LYS A 238 -21.80 -13.33 -7.16
N ASN A 239 -20.72 -13.93 -6.68
CA ASN A 239 -20.59 -15.39 -6.61
C ASN A 239 -20.72 -15.98 -5.20
N ARG A 240 -20.73 -15.15 -4.15
CA ARG A 240 -20.91 -15.58 -2.75
C ARG A 240 -19.89 -16.62 -2.27
N HIS A 241 -18.69 -16.60 -2.84
CA HIS A 241 -17.62 -17.53 -2.51
C HIS A 241 -17.09 -17.35 -1.08
N LEU A 242 -17.26 -16.16 -0.48
CA LEU A 242 -16.90 -15.94 0.92
C LEU A 242 -17.60 -16.92 1.88
N SER A 243 -18.86 -17.29 1.60
CA SER A 243 -19.59 -18.26 2.43
C SER A 243 -18.97 -19.65 2.45
N ARG A 244 -18.07 -19.97 1.51
CA ARG A 244 -17.40 -21.27 1.36
C ARG A 244 -15.87 -21.20 1.47
N TYR A 245 -15.33 -20.05 1.87
CA TYR A 245 -13.89 -19.80 1.87
C TYR A 245 -13.09 -20.83 2.69
N LYS A 246 -13.53 -21.19 3.90
CA LYS A 246 -12.80 -22.16 4.73
C LYS A 246 -12.75 -23.55 4.08
N GLU A 247 -13.82 -23.94 3.40
CA GLU A 247 -13.94 -25.25 2.76
C GLU A 247 -13.11 -25.33 1.48
N THR A 248 -12.90 -24.20 0.78
CA THR A 248 -12.25 -24.19 -0.54
C THR A 248 -10.81 -23.69 -0.54
N ARG A 249 -10.35 -23.00 0.51
CA ARG A 249 -9.04 -22.29 0.53
C ARG A 249 -7.82 -23.13 0.18
N ASP A 250 -7.87 -24.45 0.41
CA ASP A 250 -6.79 -25.39 0.10
C ASP A 250 -6.88 -25.98 -1.33
N GLY A 251 -7.83 -25.52 -2.13
CA GLY A 251 -7.90 -25.82 -3.57
C GLY A 251 -6.72 -25.22 -4.34
N LEU A 252 -6.46 -25.78 -5.52
CA LEU A 252 -5.31 -25.38 -6.37
C LEU A 252 -5.73 -24.96 -7.79
N LEU A 253 -6.98 -25.19 -8.19
CA LEU A 253 -7.47 -24.95 -9.55
C LEU A 253 -8.64 -23.97 -9.53
N GLY A 254 -8.61 -23.04 -10.47
CA GLY A 254 -9.65 -22.03 -10.68
C GLY A 254 -9.52 -20.79 -9.79
N GLU A 255 -10.31 -19.77 -10.11
CA GLU A 255 -10.24 -18.49 -9.40
C GLU A 255 -10.97 -18.51 -8.06
N SER A 256 -11.99 -19.36 -7.91
CA SER A 256 -13.00 -19.31 -6.85
C SER A 256 -12.61 -19.96 -5.53
N TYR A 257 -11.54 -20.77 -5.50
CA TYR A 257 -11.18 -21.52 -4.29
C TYR A 257 -10.69 -20.62 -3.14
N SER A 258 -10.24 -19.40 -3.45
CA SER A 258 -9.81 -18.39 -2.47
C SER A 258 -10.02 -16.98 -3.01
N SER A 259 -9.90 -15.97 -2.15
CA SER A 259 -10.16 -14.57 -2.53
C SER A 259 -9.26 -14.06 -3.66
N LYS A 260 -8.03 -14.58 -3.76
CA LYS A 260 -6.95 -14.07 -4.63
C LYS A 260 -6.55 -12.61 -4.34
N PHE A 261 -6.88 -12.07 -3.16
CA PHE A 261 -6.60 -10.66 -2.82
C PHE A 261 -5.11 -10.32 -2.61
N SER A 262 -4.23 -11.32 -2.53
CA SER A 262 -2.83 -11.16 -2.11
C SER A 262 -2.05 -10.13 -2.95
N ALA A 263 -2.19 -10.17 -4.28
CA ALA A 263 -1.49 -9.23 -5.16
C ALA A 263 -1.86 -7.76 -4.84
N TRP A 264 -3.15 -7.46 -4.74
CA TRP A 264 -3.63 -6.11 -4.41
C TRP A 264 -3.35 -5.70 -2.96
N LEU A 265 -3.40 -6.63 -1.99
CA LEU A 265 -3.02 -6.37 -0.60
C LEU A 265 -1.52 -6.08 -0.46
N SER A 266 -0.67 -6.68 -1.30
CA SER A 266 0.78 -6.50 -1.28
C SER A 266 1.21 -5.13 -1.82
N MET A 267 0.61 -4.67 -2.92
CA MET A 267 0.84 -3.33 -3.49
C MET A 267 -0.01 -2.23 -2.83
N GLY A 268 -0.83 -2.61 -1.85
CA GLY A 268 -1.74 -1.71 -1.15
C GLY A 268 -2.85 -1.11 -2.01
N CYS A 269 -3.19 -1.74 -3.14
CA CYS A 269 -4.39 -1.43 -3.93
C CYS A 269 -5.68 -1.78 -3.18
N LEU A 270 -5.61 -2.68 -2.19
CA LEU A 270 -6.73 -3.07 -1.34
C LEU A 270 -6.35 -2.88 0.14
N SER A 271 -7.24 -2.28 0.92
CA SER A 271 -7.08 -2.15 2.37
C SER A 271 -7.62 -3.39 3.10
N ALA A 272 -6.85 -3.89 4.08
CA ALA A 272 -7.33 -4.93 4.99
C ALA A 272 -8.53 -4.46 5.84
N ARG A 273 -8.56 -3.19 6.30
CA ARG A 273 -9.71 -2.63 7.03
C ARG A 273 -10.96 -2.58 6.14
N TYR A 274 -10.79 -2.23 4.86
CA TYR A 274 -11.90 -2.25 3.91
C TYR A 274 -12.42 -3.66 3.67
N VAL A 275 -11.53 -4.65 3.46
CA VAL A 275 -11.94 -6.07 3.36
C VAL A 275 -12.71 -6.51 4.60
N TYR A 276 -12.21 -6.18 5.80
CA TYR A 276 -12.89 -6.51 7.04
C TYR A 276 -14.29 -5.88 7.14
N ALA A 277 -14.43 -4.58 6.85
CA ALA A 277 -15.72 -3.91 6.85
C ALA A 277 -16.69 -4.58 5.86
N LYS A 278 -16.17 -5.01 4.70
CA LYS A 278 -16.90 -5.73 3.66
C LYS A 278 -17.29 -7.16 4.07
N VAL A 279 -16.47 -7.86 4.86
CA VAL A 279 -16.86 -9.11 5.52
C VAL A 279 -18.01 -8.84 6.49
N LYS A 280 -17.94 -7.78 7.31
CA LYS A 280 -19.01 -7.45 8.26
C LYS A 280 -20.32 -7.09 7.59
N GLN A 281 -20.26 -6.36 6.48
CA GLN A 281 -21.44 -6.11 5.64
C GLN A 281 -22.03 -7.43 5.10
N TYR A 282 -21.20 -8.30 4.55
CA TYR A 282 -21.63 -9.60 4.04
C TYR A 282 -22.25 -10.49 5.13
N GLU A 283 -21.70 -10.47 6.35
CA GLU A 283 -22.24 -11.20 7.51
C GLU A 283 -23.64 -10.73 7.92
N GLN A 284 -23.95 -9.44 7.72
CA GLN A 284 -25.26 -8.85 8.00
C GLN A 284 -26.27 -9.13 6.89
N GLU A 285 -25.84 -9.08 5.63
CA GLU A 285 -26.71 -9.14 4.46
C GLU A 285 -26.95 -10.57 3.93
N ILE A 286 -25.96 -11.45 4.07
CA ILE A 286 -25.97 -12.76 3.38
C ILE A 286 -25.83 -13.92 4.37
N ALA A 287 -24.68 -14.06 5.03
CA ALA A 287 -24.43 -15.16 5.97
C ALA A 287 -23.23 -14.90 6.85
N ARG A 288 -23.34 -15.26 8.14
CA ARG A 288 -22.22 -15.32 9.09
C ARG A 288 -21.91 -16.77 9.43
N ASN A 289 -20.70 -17.24 9.13
CA ASN A 289 -20.30 -18.62 9.38
C ASN A 289 -18.78 -18.73 9.63
N GLN A 290 -18.25 -19.96 9.69
CA GLN A 290 -16.81 -20.16 9.90
C GLN A 290 -15.96 -19.61 8.75
N SER A 291 -16.49 -19.58 7.52
CA SER A 291 -15.79 -19.12 6.33
C SER A 291 -15.65 -17.60 6.26
N THR A 292 -16.67 -16.84 6.67
CA THR A 292 -16.56 -15.38 6.80
C THR A 292 -15.51 -15.00 7.83
N TYR A 293 -15.49 -15.70 8.97
CA TYR A 293 -14.46 -15.53 9.99
C TYR A 293 -13.06 -15.93 9.50
N TRP A 294 -12.94 -17.04 8.78
CA TRP A 294 -11.62 -17.56 8.36
C TRP A 294 -10.88 -16.59 7.45
N LEU A 295 -11.57 -15.82 6.60
CA LEU A 295 -10.90 -14.80 5.80
C LEU A 295 -10.27 -13.70 6.68
N VAL A 296 -10.93 -13.31 7.76
CA VAL A 296 -10.38 -12.33 8.73
C VAL A 296 -9.19 -12.94 9.47
N LEU A 297 -9.25 -14.22 9.84
CA LEU A 297 -8.14 -14.94 10.47
C LEU A 297 -6.87 -14.93 9.59
N GLU A 298 -7.03 -15.07 8.28
CA GLU A 298 -5.91 -15.03 7.32
C GLU A 298 -5.35 -13.60 7.13
N LEU A 299 -6.18 -12.57 7.27
CA LEU A 299 -5.71 -11.19 7.36
C LEU A 299 -4.92 -10.94 8.66
N LEU A 300 -5.30 -11.58 9.77
CA LEU A 300 -4.52 -11.52 11.01
C LEU A 300 -3.17 -12.21 10.88
N TRP A 301 -3.05 -13.29 10.09
CA TRP A 301 -1.75 -13.88 9.76
C TRP A 301 -0.84 -12.88 9.01
N ARG A 302 -1.41 -12.15 8.04
CA ARG A 302 -0.69 -11.08 7.33
C ARG A 302 -0.18 -10.00 8.29
N ASP A 303 -1.03 -9.55 9.21
CA ASP A 303 -0.64 -8.59 10.26
C ASP A 303 0.47 -9.17 11.14
N TYR A 304 0.29 -10.40 11.62
CA TYR A 304 1.25 -11.08 12.48
C TYR A 304 2.65 -11.10 11.88
N PHE A 305 2.79 -11.49 10.61
CA PHE A 305 4.11 -11.50 9.95
C PHE A 305 4.70 -10.10 9.76
N ARG A 306 3.88 -9.06 9.56
CA ARG A 306 4.37 -7.67 9.57
C ARG A 306 4.88 -7.25 10.95
N TRP A 307 4.24 -7.69 12.02
CA TRP A 307 4.71 -7.46 13.39
C TRP A 307 5.97 -8.26 13.73
N VAL A 308 6.06 -9.50 13.28
CA VAL A 308 7.28 -10.32 13.40
C VAL A 308 8.44 -9.62 12.69
N ALA A 309 8.25 -9.15 11.45
CA ALA A 309 9.26 -8.39 10.74
C ALA A 309 9.68 -7.12 11.51
N ARG A 310 8.73 -6.40 12.11
CA ARG A 310 9.04 -5.23 12.95
C ARG A 310 9.80 -5.59 14.24
N LYS A 311 9.46 -6.70 14.90
CA LYS A 311 10.08 -7.14 16.16
C LYS A 311 11.51 -7.64 15.94
N PHE A 312 11.71 -8.48 14.93
CA PHE A 312 12.98 -9.17 14.71
C PHE A 312 13.90 -8.45 13.73
N GLY A 313 13.36 -7.51 12.92
CA GLY A 313 14.12 -6.76 11.94
C GLY A 313 14.88 -7.68 11.00
N ARG A 314 16.16 -7.39 10.78
CA ARG A 314 17.04 -8.20 9.90
C ARG A 314 17.18 -9.66 10.30
N LEU A 315 16.89 -10.03 11.55
CA LEU A 315 17.05 -11.41 12.02
C LEU A 315 16.11 -12.39 11.31
N ILE A 316 15.02 -11.91 10.71
CA ILE A 316 14.13 -12.77 9.91
C ILE A 316 14.80 -13.33 8.65
N PHE A 317 15.96 -12.79 8.26
CA PHE A 317 16.75 -13.22 7.10
C PHE A 317 18.05 -13.93 7.50
N SER A 318 18.32 -14.10 8.80
CA SER A 318 19.50 -14.78 9.32
C SER A 318 19.22 -16.29 9.47
N LEU A 319 20.25 -17.12 9.26
CA LEU A 319 20.23 -18.49 9.75
C LEU A 319 20.24 -18.45 11.28
N GLY A 320 19.26 -19.11 11.90
CA GLY A 320 18.98 -19.07 13.34
C GLY A 320 20.05 -19.69 14.22
#